data_AF-A0A7K1B0W6-F1
#
_entry.id   AF-A0A7K1B0W6-F1
#
_cell.length_a   1.000
_cell.length_b   1.000
_cell.length_c   1.000
_cell.angle_alpha   90.00
_cell.angle_beta   90.00
_cell.angle_gamma   90.00
#
_symmetry.space_group_name_H-M   'P 1'
#
loop_
_entity.id
_entity.type
_entity.pdbx_description
1 polymer ?
#
loop_
_entity_poly.entity_id
_entity_poly.type
_entity_poly.pdbx_seq_one_letter_code
_entity_poly.pdbx_strand_id
1 'polypeptide(L)'
;MDDFRDALRRSGRRTTSPLESLERRGRAYIRYATTKPDTYVALFMTPKSLPDEFFDDPSMRALTAFDDLVGNIRACIDSGEIPAADPEVLARVVWAQVHGLASLLITMPEIARTAAERSALVERLVAAITAGLVAGTPASR
;
A
#
# COMPACT_ATOMS: atom_id res chain seq x y z
N MET A 1 9.55 -7.83 10.44
CA MET A 1 8.19 -7.76 9.86
C MET A 1 7.21 -7.08 10.80
N ASP A 2 7.20 -7.43 12.08
CA ASP A 2 6.26 -6.86 13.06
C ASP A 2 6.30 -5.34 13.16
N ASP A 3 7.49 -4.74 13.19
CA ASP A 3 7.67 -3.28 13.22
C ASP A 3 7.04 -2.56 12.01
N PHE A 4 7.10 -3.16 10.82
CA PHE A 4 6.46 -2.61 9.62
C PHE A 4 4.93 -2.65 9.73
N ARG A 5 4.36 -3.83 10.04
CA ARG A 5 2.90 -3.98 10.21
C ARG A 5 2.39 -3.03 11.29
N ASP A 6 3.11 -2.91 12.39
CA ASP A 6 2.78 -2.01 13.48
C ASP A 6 2.77 -0.54 13.06
N ALA A 7 3.78 -0.09 12.30
CA ALA A 7 3.82 1.28 11.78
C ALA A 7 2.57 1.60 10.94
N LEU A 8 2.17 0.66 10.08
CA LEU A 8 0.95 0.77 9.27
C LEU A 8 -0.29 0.78 10.16
N ARG A 9 -0.44 -0.19 11.06
CA ARG A 9 -1.59 -0.25 11.98
C ARG A 9 -1.74 1.04 12.77
N ARG A 10 -0.66 1.57 13.36
CA ARG A 10 -0.70 2.83 14.13
C ARG A 10 -1.14 4.01 13.28
N SER A 11 -0.73 4.10 12.01
CA SER A 11 -1.12 5.21 11.13
C SER A 11 -2.60 5.23 10.75
N GLY A 12 -3.24 4.05 10.65
CA GLY A 12 -4.65 3.94 10.27
C GLY A 12 -5.63 3.99 11.45
N ARG A 13 -5.14 4.10 12.70
CA ARG A 13 -6.01 4.10 13.89
C ARG A 13 -6.75 5.42 14.05
N ARG A 14 -7.90 5.35 14.73
CA ARG A 14 -8.74 6.50 15.13
C ARG A 14 -9.31 7.30 13.95
N THR A 15 -9.40 6.71 12.76
CA THR A 15 -10.18 7.29 11.65
C THR A 15 -11.63 6.80 11.75
N THR A 16 -12.56 7.63 11.29
CA THR A 16 -13.98 7.24 11.14
C THR A 16 -14.28 6.73 9.74
N SER A 17 -13.39 7.00 8.78
CA SER A 17 -13.46 6.56 7.40
C SER A 17 -12.40 5.45 7.14
N PRO A 18 -12.83 4.27 6.67
CA PRO A 18 -11.97 3.25 6.07
C PRO A 18 -11.05 3.80 4.96
N LEU A 19 -11.56 4.68 4.09
CA LEU A 19 -10.78 5.27 3.00
C LEU A 19 -9.67 6.18 3.55
N GLU A 20 -9.98 7.03 4.53
CA GLU A 20 -8.98 7.84 5.23
C GLU A 20 -7.91 6.96 5.92
N SER A 21 -8.31 5.83 6.49
CA SER A 21 -7.38 4.85 7.07
C SER A 21 -6.41 4.32 6.01
N LEU A 22 -6.93 3.97 4.82
CA LEU A 22 -6.15 3.47 3.69
C LEU A 22 -5.13 4.51 3.23
N GLU A 23 -5.53 5.76 3.09
CA GLU A 23 -4.65 6.85 2.71
C GLU A 23 -3.51 7.08 3.71
N ARG A 24 -3.82 7.09 5.01
CA ARG A 24 -2.81 7.26 6.07
C ARG A 24 -1.80 6.11 6.06
N ARG A 25 -2.28 4.89 5.83
CA ARG A 25 -1.44 3.68 5.71
C ARG A 25 -0.55 3.74 4.48
N GLY A 26 -1.05 4.21 3.33
CA GLY A 26 -0.25 4.41 2.12
C GLY A 26 0.92 5.37 2.34
N ARG A 27 0.67 6.51 3.00
CA ARG A 27 1.75 7.45 3.40
C ARG A 27 2.75 6.80 4.35
N ALA A 28 2.26 6.03 5.33
CA ALA A 28 3.11 5.35 6.31
C ALA A 28 3.99 4.27 5.67
N TYR A 29 3.49 3.56 4.67
CA TYR A 29 4.25 2.57 3.88
C TYR A 29 5.49 3.22 3.27
N ILE A 30 5.32 4.31 2.52
CA ILE A 30 6.43 4.99 1.83
C ILE A 30 7.37 5.67 2.82
N ARG A 31 6.83 6.25 3.91
CA ARG A 31 7.64 6.80 5.00
C ARG A 31 8.50 5.73 5.65
N TYR A 32 7.96 4.53 5.90
CA TYR A 32 8.73 3.42 6.46
C TYR A 32 9.88 3.04 5.52
N ALA A 33 9.58 2.85 4.24
CA ALA A 33 10.57 2.48 3.22
C ALA A 33 11.73 3.48 3.17
N THR A 34 11.42 4.76 3.17
CA THR A 34 12.42 5.83 3.05
C THR A 34 13.17 6.14 4.35
N THR A 35 12.61 5.81 5.52
CA THR A 35 13.29 5.98 6.81
C THR A 35 14.15 4.75 7.16
N LYS A 36 13.80 3.56 6.63
CA LYS A 36 14.47 2.29 6.91
C LYS A 36 14.75 1.52 5.60
N PRO A 37 15.57 2.08 4.69
CA PRO A 37 15.76 1.52 3.34
C PRO A 37 16.34 0.10 3.35
N ASP A 38 17.38 -0.17 4.14
CA ASP A 38 18.00 -1.50 4.21
C ASP A 38 17.01 -2.57 4.69
N THR A 39 16.25 -2.26 5.74
CA THR A 39 15.19 -3.13 6.25
C THR A 39 14.11 -3.35 5.20
N TYR A 40 13.69 -2.30 4.50
CA TYR A 40 12.68 -2.41 3.45
C TYR A 40 13.14 -3.28 2.28
N VAL A 41 14.39 -3.10 1.82
CA VAL A 41 15.00 -3.91 0.75
C VAL A 41 15.05 -5.39 1.14
N ALA A 42 15.47 -5.70 2.37
CA ALA A 42 15.49 -7.07 2.88
C ALA A 42 14.08 -7.69 2.98
N LEU A 43 13.08 -6.89 3.35
CA LEU A 43 11.70 -7.35 3.46
C LEU A 43 11.06 -7.62 2.10
N PHE A 44 11.20 -6.69 1.14
CA PHE A 44 10.34 -6.63 -0.05
C PHE A 44 11.06 -6.65 -1.40
N MET A 45 12.36 -6.34 -1.48
CA MET A 45 13.07 -6.19 -2.76
C MET A 45 14.15 -7.25 -2.99
N THR A 46 14.42 -8.09 -1.99
CA THR A 46 15.33 -9.23 -2.16
C THR A 46 14.58 -10.37 -2.86
N PRO A 47 15.04 -10.86 -4.02
CA PRO A 47 14.44 -12.00 -4.69
C PRO A 47 14.34 -13.18 -3.73
N LYS A 48 13.13 -13.67 -3.52
CA LYS A 48 12.87 -14.89 -2.76
C LYS A 48 12.32 -15.90 -3.74
N SER A 49 12.84 -17.12 -3.72
CA SER A 49 12.12 -18.26 -4.30
C SER A 49 10.90 -18.48 -3.43
N LEU A 50 9.82 -17.79 -3.77
CA LEU A 50 8.52 -18.01 -3.16
C LEU A 50 7.94 -19.27 -3.83
N PRO A 51 7.36 -20.20 -3.05
CA PRO A 51 6.58 -21.29 -3.64
C PRO A 51 5.52 -20.72 -4.59
N ASP A 52 5.15 -21.46 -5.64
CA ASP A 52 4.11 -21.01 -6.59
C ASP A 52 2.80 -20.64 -5.85
N GLU A 53 2.50 -21.41 -4.80
CA GLU A 53 1.35 -21.27 -3.91
C GLU A 53 1.49 -20.10 -2.92
N PHE A 54 2.58 -19.33 -2.92
CA PHE A 54 2.79 -18.28 -1.92
C PHE A 54 1.60 -17.33 -1.90
N PHE A 55 1.08 -16.91 -3.06
CA PHE A 55 -0.11 -16.07 -3.12
C PHE A 55 -1.42 -16.82 -2.93
N ASP A 56 -1.42 -18.16 -2.94
CA ASP A 56 -2.63 -18.98 -2.80
C ASP A 56 -2.81 -19.54 -1.38
N ASP A 57 -1.72 -19.64 -0.60
CA ASP A 57 -1.72 -20.10 0.79
C ASP A 57 -1.65 -18.92 1.79
N PRO A 58 -2.77 -18.60 2.48
CA PRO A 58 -2.82 -17.56 3.49
C PRO A 58 -1.91 -17.78 4.70
N SER A 59 -1.35 -18.98 4.88
CA SER A 59 -0.44 -19.28 5.99
C SER A 59 1.04 -18.98 5.69
N MET A 60 1.43 -18.93 4.41
CA MET A 60 2.83 -18.79 3.99
C MET A 60 3.28 -17.36 3.68
N ARG A 61 2.33 -16.51 3.32
CA ARG A 61 2.67 -15.14 2.92
C ARG A 61 3.17 -14.39 4.19
N ALA A 62 4.07 -13.41 4.01
CA ALA A 62 4.38 -12.33 4.96
C ALA A 62 3.16 -11.38 5.21
N LEU A 63 1.96 -11.95 5.18
CA LEU A 63 0.66 -11.38 4.86
C LEU A 63 0.13 -10.41 5.81
N THR A 64 0.61 -10.46 7.02
CA THR A 64 -0.16 -9.85 8.08
C THR A 64 -0.43 -8.37 7.77
N ALA A 65 0.47 -7.69 7.04
CA ALA A 65 0.21 -6.37 6.47
C ALA A 65 -0.59 -6.33 5.13
N PHE A 66 -0.47 -7.34 4.26
CA PHE A 66 -1.24 -7.45 3.01
C PHE A 66 -2.71 -7.84 3.25
N ASP A 67 -2.98 -8.82 4.11
CA ASP A 67 -4.34 -9.16 4.56
C ASP A 67 -4.97 -7.97 5.31
N ASP A 68 -4.20 -7.23 6.10
CA ASP A 68 -4.68 -5.97 6.70
C ASP A 68 -5.04 -4.93 5.60
N LEU A 69 -4.34 -4.93 4.46
CA LEU A 69 -4.68 -4.08 3.30
C LEU A 69 -5.97 -4.56 2.64
N VAL A 70 -6.09 -5.86 2.34
CA VAL A 70 -7.31 -6.47 1.80
C VAL A 70 -8.51 -6.18 2.71
N GLY A 71 -8.35 -6.36 4.02
CA GLY A 71 -9.40 -6.09 5.01
C GLY A 71 -9.83 -4.61 5.06
N ASN A 72 -8.89 -3.68 4.92
CA ASN A 72 -9.21 -2.26 4.84
C ASN A 72 -9.93 -1.90 3.54
N ILE A 73 -9.56 -2.50 2.41
CA ILE A 73 -10.26 -2.31 1.13
C ILE A 73 -11.68 -2.88 1.21
N ARG A 74 -11.86 -4.08 1.78
CA ARG A 74 -13.20 -4.63 2.06
C ARG A 74 -14.04 -3.66 2.90
N ALA A 75 -13.47 -3.10 3.97
CA ALA A 75 -14.17 -2.10 4.78
C ALA A 75 -14.55 -0.82 4.00
N CYS A 76 -13.76 -0.39 3.01
CA CYS A 76 -14.14 0.74 2.14
C CYS A 76 -15.29 0.38 1.18
N ILE A 77 -15.35 -0.86 0.72
CA ILE A 77 -16.46 -1.36 -0.13
C ILE A 77 -17.73 -1.48 0.73
N ASP A 78 -17.63 -2.09 1.90
CA ASP A 78 -18.74 -2.32 2.82
C ASP A 78 -19.34 -1.01 3.35
N SER A 79 -18.52 0.04 3.51
CA SER A 79 -18.98 1.39 3.88
C SER A 79 -19.58 2.18 2.72
N GLY A 80 -19.45 1.69 1.47
CA GLY A 80 -19.88 2.38 0.26
C GLY A 80 -18.98 3.54 -0.17
N GLU A 81 -17.80 3.69 0.43
CA GLU A 81 -16.83 4.74 0.06
C GLU A 81 -16.13 4.46 -1.26
N ILE A 82 -15.99 3.19 -1.65
CA ILE A 82 -15.53 2.78 -2.99
C ILE A 82 -16.51 1.78 -3.61
N PRO A 83 -16.66 1.74 -4.95
CA PRO A 83 -17.57 0.81 -5.63
C PRO A 83 -17.20 -0.66 -5.39
N ALA A 84 -18.19 -1.55 -5.55
CA ALA A 84 -17.98 -2.99 -5.44
C ALA A 84 -16.99 -3.51 -6.51
N ALA A 85 -15.97 -4.24 -6.05
CA ALA A 85 -14.93 -4.88 -6.87
C ALA A 85 -14.26 -6.00 -6.07
N ASP A 86 -13.39 -6.79 -6.71
CA ASP A 86 -12.58 -7.79 -6.00
C ASP A 86 -11.55 -7.08 -5.09
N PRO A 87 -11.66 -7.21 -3.76
CA PRO A 87 -10.78 -6.52 -2.82
C PRO A 87 -9.33 -6.98 -2.90
N GLU A 88 -9.07 -8.23 -3.31
CA GLU A 88 -7.69 -8.69 -3.46
C GLU A 88 -7.04 -8.14 -4.72
N VAL A 89 -7.78 -8.02 -5.82
CA VAL A 89 -7.29 -7.37 -7.04
C VAL A 89 -6.96 -5.91 -6.73
N LEU A 90 -7.87 -5.19 -6.06
CA LEU A 90 -7.60 -3.82 -5.64
C LEU A 90 -6.40 -3.72 -4.69
N ALA A 91 -6.26 -4.65 -3.74
CA ALA A 91 -5.11 -4.68 -2.83
C ALA A 91 -3.77 -4.83 -3.57
N ARG A 92 -3.71 -5.72 -4.58
CA ARG A 92 -2.52 -5.90 -5.42
C ARG A 92 -2.19 -4.62 -6.20
N VAL A 93 -3.20 -3.96 -6.77
CA VAL A 93 -3.03 -2.70 -7.53
C VAL A 93 -2.58 -1.55 -6.62
N VAL A 94 -3.19 -1.39 -5.45
CA VAL A 94 -2.78 -0.38 -4.46
C VAL A 94 -1.36 -0.65 -3.98
N TRP A 95 -1.06 -1.91 -3.63
CA TRP A 95 0.27 -2.29 -3.17
C TRP A 95 1.34 -2.04 -4.23
N ALA A 96 1.10 -2.44 -5.49
CA ALA A 96 2.03 -2.22 -6.59
C ALA A 96 2.41 -0.74 -6.76
N GLN A 97 1.45 0.18 -6.60
CA GLN A 97 1.68 1.62 -6.71
C GLN A 97 2.55 2.18 -5.58
N VAL A 98 2.20 1.91 -4.32
CA VAL A 98 2.98 2.39 -3.17
C VAL A 98 4.34 1.70 -3.08
N HIS A 99 4.40 0.41 -3.44
CA HIS A 99 5.64 -0.35 -3.53
C HIS A 99 6.54 0.22 -4.63
N GLY A 100 5.99 0.50 -5.81
CA GLY A 100 6.73 1.09 -6.93
C GLY A 100 7.38 2.42 -6.57
N LEU A 101 6.61 3.36 -6.01
CA LEU A 101 7.18 4.65 -5.60
C LEU A 101 8.21 4.50 -4.47
N ALA A 102 7.93 3.65 -3.47
CA ALA A 102 8.87 3.39 -2.39
C ALA A 102 10.20 2.82 -2.91
N SER A 103 10.14 1.84 -3.81
CA SER A 103 11.31 1.23 -4.44
C SER A 103 12.10 2.26 -5.25
N LEU A 104 11.42 3.08 -6.08
CA LEU A 104 12.08 4.14 -6.85
C LEU A 104 12.74 5.20 -5.96
N LEU A 105 12.10 5.61 -4.86
CA LEU A 105 12.68 6.57 -3.92
C LEU A 105 13.94 6.03 -3.21
N ILE A 106 14.10 4.71 -3.13
CA ILE A 106 15.28 4.05 -2.57
C ILE A 106 16.36 3.90 -3.65
N THR A 107 16.00 3.38 -4.83
CA THR A 107 16.98 3.00 -5.86
C THR A 107 17.35 4.14 -6.82
N MET A 108 16.51 5.18 -6.91
CA MET A 108 16.68 6.33 -7.80
C MET A 108 16.36 7.63 -7.04
N PRO A 109 17.16 8.02 -6.04
CA PRO A 109 16.89 9.18 -5.19
C PRO A 109 16.74 10.51 -5.98
N GLU A 110 17.22 10.57 -7.23
CA GLU A 110 17.13 11.71 -8.12
C GLU A 110 15.69 12.08 -8.51
N ILE A 111 14.72 11.17 -8.38
CA ILE A 111 13.31 11.49 -8.65
C ILE A 111 12.73 12.48 -7.61
N ALA A 112 13.37 12.60 -6.44
CA ALA A 112 13.01 13.54 -5.39
C ALA A 112 14.23 13.89 -4.52
N ARG A 113 14.90 15.00 -4.86
CA ARG A 113 16.14 15.42 -4.22
C ARG A 113 15.92 16.10 -2.87
N THR A 114 14.72 16.62 -2.64
CA THR A 114 14.33 17.30 -1.41
C THR A 114 13.19 16.58 -0.69
N ALA A 115 13.04 16.85 0.60
CA ALA A 115 11.91 16.35 1.38
C ALA A 115 10.56 16.87 0.84
N ALA A 116 10.52 18.10 0.34
CA ALA A 116 9.31 18.71 -0.23
C ALA A 116 8.88 18.01 -1.53
N GLU A 117 9.80 17.74 -2.45
CA GLU A 117 9.52 16.99 -3.68
C GLU A 117 9.02 15.59 -3.35
N ARG A 118 9.66 14.91 -2.40
CA ARG A 118 9.24 13.58 -1.95
C ARG A 118 7.82 13.60 -1.39
N SER A 119 7.52 14.58 -0.53
CA SER A 119 6.19 14.75 0.04
C SER A 119 5.15 15.00 -1.08
N ALA A 120 5.47 15.83 -2.07
CA ALA A 120 4.57 16.10 -3.19
C ALA A 120 4.27 14.84 -4.01
N LEU A 121 5.28 13.99 -4.28
CA LEU A 121 5.08 12.71 -4.96
C LEU A 121 4.19 11.76 -4.15
N VAL A 122 4.45 11.64 -2.84
CA VAL A 122 3.66 10.78 -1.95
C VAL A 122 2.21 11.23 -1.90
N GLU A 123 1.97 12.52 -1.68
CA GLU A 123 0.60 13.06 -1.64
C GLU A 123 -0.13 12.90 -2.97
N ARG A 124 0.57 13.15 -4.09
CA ARG A 124 -0.03 12.97 -5.41
C ARG A 124 -0.36 11.51 -5.72
N LEU A 125 0.52 10.58 -5.35
CA LEU A 125 0.27 9.14 -5.52
C LEU A 125 -0.93 8.69 -4.69
N VAL A 126 -0.99 9.07 -3.41
CA VAL A 126 -2.10 8.69 -2.53
C VAL A 126 -3.41 9.27 -3.04
N ALA A 127 -3.44 10.54 -3.44
CA ALA A 127 -4.63 11.15 -4.03
C ALA A 127 -5.06 10.44 -5.33
N ALA A 128 -4.12 10.05 -6.20
CA ALA A 128 -4.42 9.32 -7.42
C ALA A 128 -4.99 7.91 -7.14
N ILE A 129 -4.42 7.20 -6.17
CA ILE A 129 -4.94 5.90 -5.72
C ILE A 129 -6.38 6.07 -5.21
N THR A 130 -6.61 7.00 -4.27
CA THR A 130 -7.95 7.24 -3.71
C THR A 130 -8.95 7.59 -4.79
N ALA A 131 -8.61 8.56 -5.65
CA ALA A 131 -9.50 9.01 -6.72
C ALA A 131 -9.83 7.87 -7.69
N GLY A 132 -8.86 7.03 -8.05
CA GLY A 132 -9.07 5.86 -8.90
C GLY A 132 -9.96 4.81 -8.27
N LEU A 133 -9.78 4.54 -6.96
CA LEU A 133 -10.63 3.62 -6.22
C LEU A 133 -12.08 4.12 -6.12
N VAL A 134 -12.27 5.41 -5.83
CA VAL A 134 -13.61 6.03 -5.73
C VAL A 134 -14.30 6.07 -7.09
N ALA A 135 -13.57 6.38 -8.16
CA ALA A 135 -14.12 6.41 -9.51
C ALA A 135 -14.51 5.00 -10.02
N GLY A 136 -13.83 3.96 -9.55
CA GLY A 136 -14.00 2.59 -10.01
C GLY A 136 -13.49 2.37 -11.43
N THR A 137 -13.60 1.13 -11.92
CA THR A 137 -13.34 0.83 -13.34
C THR A 137 -14.61 1.07 -14.14
N PRO A 138 -14.56 1.78 -15.28
CA PRO A 138 -15.71 1.89 -16.16
C PRO A 138 -16.19 0.49 -16.55
N ALA A 139 -17.50 0.24 -16.51
CA ALA A 139 -18.05 -0.99 -17.06
C ALA A 139 -17.55 -1.16 -18.50
N SER A 140 -16.96 -2.32 -18.82
CA SER A 140 -16.62 -2.66 -20.19
C SER A 140 -17.89 -2.54 -21.03
N ARG A 141 -17.85 -1.67 -22.05
CA ARG A 141 -18.95 -1.51 -23.01
C ARG A 141 -19.07 -2.73 -23.90
#